data_AF-A0A5C7R8W3-F1
#
_entry.id   AF-A0A5C7R8W3-F1
#
_cell.length_a   1.000
_cell.length_b   1.000
_cell.length_c   1.000
_cell.angle_alpha   90.00
_cell.angle_beta   90.00
_cell.angle_gamma   90.00
#
_symmetry.space_group_name_H-M   'P 1'
#
loop_
_entity.id
_entity.type
_entity.pdbx_description
1 polymer ?
#
loop_
_entity_poly.entity_id
_entity_poly.type
_entity_poly.pdbx_seq_one_letter_code
_entity_poly.pdbx_strand_id
1 'polypeptide(L)' 'MHETDQSPIPPAPNECCESGCDPCVWDIYYEELRKWQEQQKAKLDVEQVID' A
#
# COMPACT_ATOMS: atom_id res chain seq x y z
N MET A 1 -10.04 -4.72 -13.01
CA MET A 1 -9.34 -5.16 -11.80
C MET A 1 -8.95 -3.89 -11.05
N HIS A 2 -9.84 -3.34 -10.22
CA HIS A 2 -9.51 -2.17 -9.39
C HIS A 2 -8.82 -2.68 -8.12
N GLU A 3 -7.57 -3.11 -8.26
CA GLU A 3 -6.77 -3.61 -7.14
C GLU A 3 -6.27 -2.46 -6.24
N THR A 4 -6.52 -1.20 -6.64
CA THR A 4 -6.04 0.02 -5.96
C THR A 4 -6.94 0.51 -4.81
N ASP A 5 -8.17 0.02 -4.68
CA ASP A 5 -9.09 0.49 -3.62
C ASP A 5 -8.83 -0.17 -2.26
N GLN A 6 -8.28 -1.39 -2.27
CA GLN A 6 -8.00 -2.15 -1.05
C GLN A 6 -6.59 -1.86 -0.54
N SER A 7 -6.42 -1.88 0.78
CA SER A 7 -5.10 -1.70 1.40
C SER A 7 -4.17 -2.84 1.00
N PRO A 8 -2.88 -2.59 0.78
CA PRO A 8 -1.94 -3.67 0.46
C PRO A 8 -1.85 -4.66 1.60
N ILE A 9 -1.65 -5.92 1.25
CA ILE A 9 -1.53 -7.04 2.19
C ILE A 9 -0.05 -7.19 2.55
N PRO A 10 0.30 -7.29 3.84
CA PRO A 10 1.69 -7.49 4.23
C PRO A 10 2.21 -8.84 3.68
N PRO A 11 3.49 -8.90 3.24
CA PRO A 11 4.09 -10.14 2.77
C PRO A 11 4.14 -11.17 3.91
N ALA A 12 3.99 -12.44 3.56
CA ALA A 12 4.13 -13.53 4.51
C ALA A 12 5.61 -13.70 4.93
N PRO A 13 5.89 -14.24 6.13
CA PRO A 13 7.26 -14.41 6.61
C PRO A 13 8.16 -15.20 5.64
N ASN A 14 7.60 -16.18 4.94
CA ASN A 14 8.31 -17.01 3.97
C ASN A 14 8.59 -16.32 2.62
N GLU A 15 8.03 -15.14 2.38
CA GLU A 15 8.33 -14.31 1.20
C GLU A 15 9.52 -13.38 1.47
N CYS A 16 9.81 -13.11 2.74
CA CYS A 16 11.03 -12.42 3.13
C CYS A 16 12.22 -13.38 2.97
N CYS A 17 13.13 -13.06 2.06
CA CYS A 17 14.31 -13.91 1.82
C CYS A 17 15.36 -13.81 2.96
N GLU A 18 15.17 -12.91 3.93
CA GLU A 18 16.02 -12.63 5.11
C GLU A 18 17.51 -12.34 4.82
N SER A 19 17.88 -12.28 3.55
CA SER A 19 19.27 -12.19 3.08
C SER A 19 19.54 -10.89 2.32
N GLY A 20 18.61 -9.93 2.36
CA GLY A 20 18.76 -8.62 1.71
C GLY A 20 18.51 -8.64 0.19
N CYS A 21 17.50 -9.38 -0.27
CA CYS A 21 17.07 -9.35 -1.67
C CYS A 21 16.64 -7.93 -2.11
N ASP A 22 17.00 -7.53 -3.34
CA ASP A 22 16.64 -6.23 -3.94
C ASP A 22 15.85 -6.45 -5.26
N PRO A 23 14.59 -6.00 -5.35
CA PRO A 23 13.84 -5.25 -4.34
C PRO A 23 13.38 -6.12 -3.15
N CYS A 24 13.39 -5.56 -1.95
CA CYS A 24 12.85 -6.22 -0.76
C CYS A 24 11.32 -6.24 -0.82
N VAL A 25 10.69 -7.36 -0.47
CA VAL A 25 9.22 -7.49 -0.41
C VAL A 25 8.59 -6.45 0.52
N TRP A 26 9.29 -6.06 1.58
CA TRP A 26 8.85 -5.02 2.50
C TRP A 26 8.91 -3.63 1.89
N ASP A 27 9.90 -3.35 1.04
CA ASP A 27 10.02 -2.05 0.37
C ASP A 27 8.83 -1.84 -0.56
N ILE A 28 8.50 -2.86 -1.36
CA ILE A 28 7.33 -2.85 -2.24
C ILE A 28 6.05 -2.63 -1.41
N TYR A 29 5.86 -3.40 -0.34
CA TYR A 29 4.69 -3.27 0.53
C TYR A 29 4.53 -1.86 1.10
N TYR A 30 5.60 -1.25 1.62
CA TYR A 30 5.51 0.09 2.20
C TYR A 30 5.29 1.18 1.16
N GLU A 31 5.82 1.02 -0.06
CA GLU A 31 5.54 1.94 -1.16
C GLU A 31 4.06 1.92 -1.56
N GLU A 32 3.48 0.73 -1.68
CA GLU A 32 2.06 0.56 -1.97
C GLU A 32 1.20 1.08 -0.83
N LEU A 33 1.61 0.84 0.43
CA LEU A 33 0.87 1.30 1.60
C LEU A 33 0.81 2.82 1.65
N ARG A 34 1.93 3.48 1.35
CA ARG A 34 1.99 4.95 1.26
C ARG A 34 1.04 5.48 0.18
N LYS A 35 1.08 4.89 -1.03
CA LYS A 35 0.18 5.28 -2.14
C LYS A 35 -1.29 5.10 -1.75
N TRP A 36 -1.62 3.99 -1.09
CA TRP A 36 -2.98 3.75 -0.63
C TRP A 36 -3.42 4.78 0.41
N GLN A 37 -2.58 5.07 1.42
CA GLN A 37 -2.88 6.08 2.45
C GLN A 37 -3.11 7.48 1.84
N GLU A 38 -2.28 7.88 0.87
CA GLU A 38 -2.42 9.12 0.13
C GLU A 38 -3.76 9.17 -0.62
N GLN A 39 -4.15 8.08 -1.28
CA GLN A 39 -5.44 7.97 -1.97
C GLN A 39 -6.62 8.00 -1.01
N GLN A 40 -6.55 7.32 0.15
CA GLN A 40 -7.63 7.36 1.14
C GLN A 40 -7.81 8.77 1.70
N LYS A 41 -6.71 9.47 1.99
CA LYS A 41 -6.78 10.86 2.42
C LYS A 41 -7.42 11.75 1.35
N ALA A 42 -7.02 11.63 0.09
CA ALA A 42 -7.62 12.38 -1.00
C ALA A 42 -9.12 12.09 -1.18
N LYS A 43 -9.56 10.84 -0.99
CA LYS A 43 -10.98 10.46 -1.03
C LYS A 43 -11.78 11.08 0.11
N LEU A 44 -11.24 11.05 1.33
CA LEU A 44 -11.86 11.68 2.49
C LEU A 44 -11.97 13.20 2.30
N ASP A 45 -10.90 13.82 1.80
CA ASP A 45 -10.89 15.26 1.52
C ASP A 45 -11.92 15.62 0.45
N VAL A 46 -12.06 14.81 -0.62
CA VAL A 46 -13.07 15.02 -1.68
C VAL A 46 -14.50 14.83 -1.15
N GLU A 47 -14.78 13.77 -0.38
CA GLU A 47 -16.11 13.51 0.17
C GLU A 47 -16.58 14.62 1.12
N GLN A 48 -15.68 15.25 1.87
CA GLN A 48 -16.00 16.35 2.79
C GLN A 48 -16.30 17.69 2.09
N VAL A 49 -16.03 17.83 0.79
CA VAL A 49 -16.37 19.05 0.01
C VAL A 49 -17.66 18.91 -0.79
N ILE A 50 -18.34 17.76 -0.73
CA ILE A 50 -19.64 17.51 -1.38
C ILE A 50 -20.80 17.55 -0.35
N ASP A 51 -20.72 18.47 0.62
CA ASP A 51 -21.83 18.89 1.49
C ASP A 51 -22.13 20.39 1.25
#